data_AF-A0A3D3LHC9-F1
#
_entry.id   AF-A0A3D3LHC9-F1
#
_cell.length_a   1.000
_cell.length_b   1.000
_cell.length_c   1.000
_cell.angle_alpha   90.00
_cell.angle_beta   90.00
_cell.angle_gamma   90.00
#
_symmetry.space_group_name_H-M   'P 1'
#
loop_
_entity.id
_entity.type
_entity.pdbx_description
1 polymer ?
#
loop_
_entity_poly.entity_id
_entity_poly.type
_entity_poly.pdbx_seq_one_letter_code
_entity_poly.pdbx_strand_id
1 'polypeptide(L)'
;MRSTPDHSAALDEVRAIYAELEKRPLDRQCVARAQCCHFRLTGKTPMLTLGEALLAARGVRAAGRKKLTPHPDGACPMLGRDGRCAIYQHRPFGCRTHFCQAAGGVYPRRHIADLIQRLEALDEKLGGDGPRALEGAVSDALARIG
;
A
#
# COMPACT_ATOMS: atom_id res chain seq x y z
N MET A 1 -27.50 -12.35 7.75
CA MET A 1 -26.15 -11.81 8.00
C MET A 1 -25.17 -12.59 7.14
N ARG A 2 -24.56 -11.98 6.12
CA ARG A 2 -23.48 -12.66 5.36
C ARG A 2 -22.20 -12.46 6.15
N SER A 3 -21.55 -13.55 6.55
CA SER A 3 -20.24 -13.51 7.18
C SER A 3 -19.25 -12.84 6.22
N THR A 4 -18.50 -11.86 6.71
CA THR A 4 -17.40 -11.25 5.96
C THR A 4 -16.39 -12.35 5.61
N PRO A 5 -15.91 -12.46 4.35
CA PRO A 5 -14.94 -13.48 4.00
C PRO A 5 -13.69 -13.34 4.89
N ASP A 6 -13.15 -14.46 5.39
CA ASP A 6 -11.88 -14.43 6.09
C ASP A 6 -10.75 -14.25 5.07
N HIS A 7 -10.01 -13.15 5.22
CA HIS A 7 -8.88 -12.79 4.38
C HIS A 7 -7.54 -12.99 5.10
N SER A 8 -7.52 -13.66 6.26
CA SER A 8 -6.32 -13.86 7.10
C SER A 8 -5.11 -14.37 6.31
N ALA A 9 -5.23 -15.52 5.65
CA ALA A 9 -4.16 -16.14 4.89
C ALA A 9 -3.60 -15.24 3.76
N ALA A 10 -4.48 -14.52 3.07
CA ALA A 10 -4.06 -13.60 2.01
C ALA A 10 -3.26 -12.41 2.56
N LEU A 11 -3.68 -11.88 3.71
CA LEU A 11 -2.97 -10.77 4.35
C LEU A 11 -1.61 -11.20 4.91
N ASP A 12 -1.50 -12.45 5.36
CA ASP A 12 -0.23 -13.03 5.78
C ASP A 12 0.72 -13.19 4.58
N GLU A 13 0.23 -13.58 3.41
CA GLU A 13 1.04 -13.62 2.18
C GLU A 13 1.52 -12.23 1.77
N VAL A 14 0.67 -11.20 1.82
CA VAL A 14 1.11 -9.81 1.55
C VAL A 14 2.22 -9.38 2.53
N ARG A 15 2.07 -9.70 3.83
CA ARG A 15 3.10 -9.41 4.83
C ARG A 15 4.39 -10.17 4.56
N ALA A 16 4.30 -11.44 4.14
CA ALA A 16 5.46 -12.25 3.78
C ALA A 16 6.20 -11.67 2.56
N ILE A 17 5.47 -11.21 1.54
CA ILE A 17 6.03 -10.49 0.38
C ILE A 17 6.77 -9.22 0.84
N TYR A 18 6.18 -8.45 1.76
CA TYR A 18 6.82 -7.24 2.28
C TYR A 18 8.06 -7.53 3.12
N ALA A 19 8.04 -8.56 3.95
CA ALA A 19 9.22 -9.01 4.70
C ALA A 19 10.33 -9.47 3.75
N GLU A 20 9.98 -10.13 2.65
CA GLU A 20 10.95 -10.56 1.64
C GLU A 20 11.54 -9.39 0.84
N LEU A 21 10.75 -8.34 0.60
CA LEU A 21 11.26 -7.09 0.03
C LEU A 21 12.31 -6.43 0.94
N GLU A 22 12.10 -6.44 2.25
CA GLU A 22 13.01 -5.80 3.23
C GLU A 22 14.38 -6.49 3.30
N LYS A 23 14.50 -7.73 2.83
CA LYS A 23 15.77 -8.46 2.72
C LYS A 23 16.55 -8.15 1.44
N ARG A 24 15.98 -7.41 0.49
CA ARG A 24 16.64 -7.16 -0.80
C ARG A 24 17.88 -6.26 -0.60
N PRO A 25 19.00 -6.54 -1.29
CA PRO A 25 20.24 -5.79 -1.13
C PRO A 25 20.14 -4.45 -1.87
N LEU A 26 19.47 -3.48 -1.25
CA LEU A 26 19.38 -2.11 -1.74
C LEU A 26 19.42 -1.16 -0.55
N ASP A 27 20.44 -0.30 -0.50
CA ASP A 27 20.52 0.74 0.53
C ASP A 27 19.33 1.70 0.39
N ARG A 28 18.53 1.78 1.45
CA ARG A 28 17.34 2.62 1.53
C ARG A 28 17.24 3.21 2.92
N GLN A 29 17.02 4.51 2.96
CA GLN A 29 16.96 5.25 4.21
C GLN A 29 15.63 5.99 4.34
N CYS A 30 14.49 5.31 4.11
CA CYS A 30 13.17 5.93 4.23
C CYS A 30 12.80 6.19 5.69
N VAL A 31 13.17 7.37 6.23
CA VAL A 31 12.82 7.82 7.60
C VAL A 31 11.44 8.47 7.69
N ALA A 32 10.46 7.97 6.92
CA ALA A 32 9.11 8.52 6.85
C ALA A 32 9.02 10.01 6.45
N ARG A 33 9.90 10.46 5.54
CA ARG A 33 9.99 11.86 5.04
C ARG A 33 8.74 12.38 4.29
N ALA A 34 7.79 11.51 3.98
CA ALA A 34 6.52 11.80 3.28
C ALA A 34 6.58 12.51 1.91
N GLN A 35 7.74 12.84 1.35
CA GLN A 35 7.86 13.46 0.02
C GLN A 35 7.11 12.68 -1.08
N CYS A 36 7.21 11.34 -1.06
CA CYS A 36 6.49 10.48 -2.01
C CYS A 36 4.97 10.43 -1.79
N CYS A 37 4.46 10.94 -0.66
CA CYS A 37 3.03 10.99 -0.38
C CYS A 37 2.34 12.15 -1.11
N HIS A 38 3.06 13.13 -1.64
CA HIS A 38 2.46 14.26 -2.37
C HIS A 38 2.18 13.88 -3.83
N PHE A 39 1.12 13.09 -4.06
CA PHE A 39 0.81 12.50 -5.37
C PHE A 39 0.65 13.53 -6.48
N ARG A 40 -0.08 14.63 -6.24
CA ARG A 40 -0.22 15.72 -7.21
C ARG A 40 1.12 16.34 -7.61
N LEU A 41 2.03 16.55 -6.65
CA LEU A 41 3.34 17.14 -6.91
C LEU A 41 4.29 16.18 -7.61
N THR A 42 4.24 14.91 -7.22
CA THR A 42 5.14 13.89 -7.77
C THR A 42 4.67 13.34 -9.12
N GLY A 43 3.35 13.41 -9.39
CA GLY A 43 2.69 12.76 -10.52
C GLY A 43 2.55 11.24 -10.35
N LYS A 44 2.70 10.72 -9.13
CA LYS A 44 2.90 9.28 -8.88
C LYS A 44 1.99 8.79 -7.78
N THR A 45 1.03 7.96 -8.15
CA THR A 45 0.10 7.31 -7.24
C THR A 45 0.39 5.81 -7.24
N PRO A 46 0.62 5.18 -6.07
CA PRO A 46 0.78 3.74 -5.98
C PRO A 46 -0.46 3.00 -6.51
N MET A 47 -0.21 1.91 -7.23
CA MET A 47 -1.23 0.96 -7.65
C MET A 47 -1.20 -0.24 -6.71
N LEU A 48 -2.37 -0.68 -6.25
CA LEU A 48 -2.53 -1.72 -5.24
C LEU A 48 -3.35 -2.87 -5.80
N THR A 49 -2.90 -4.10 -5.55
CA THR A 49 -3.77 -5.27 -5.66
C THR A 49 -4.80 -5.29 -4.53
N LEU A 50 -5.84 -6.12 -4.64
CA LEU A 50 -6.88 -6.29 -3.64
C LEU A 50 -6.32 -6.71 -2.28
N GLY A 51 -5.36 -7.64 -2.26
CA GLY A 51 -4.70 -8.05 -1.01
C GLY A 51 -4.02 -6.87 -0.29
N GLU A 52 -3.32 -6.02 -1.05
CA GLU A 52 -2.69 -4.82 -0.51
C GLU A 52 -3.71 -3.79 -0.03
N ALA A 53 -4.81 -3.62 -0.77
CA ALA A 53 -5.89 -2.71 -0.42
C ALA A 53 -6.57 -3.13 0.88
N LEU A 54 -6.81 -4.42 1.08
CA LEU A 54 -7.36 -4.99 2.33
C LEU A 54 -6.40 -4.75 3.50
N LEU A 55 -5.09 -4.96 3.30
CA LEU A 55 -4.09 -4.71 4.34
C LEU A 55 -4.00 -3.22 4.72
N ALA A 56 -4.00 -2.34 3.73
CA ALA A 56 -4.02 -0.89 3.93
C ALA A 56 -5.31 -0.43 4.62
N ALA A 57 -6.46 -0.99 4.25
CA ALA A 57 -7.75 -0.71 4.89
C ALA A 57 -7.75 -1.11 6.38
N ARG A 58 -7.15 -2.26 6.73
CA ARG A 58 -6.92 -2.61 8.15
C ARG A 58 -6.05 -1.60 8.86
N GLY A 59 -4.99 -1.11 8.21
CA GLY A 59 -4.16 -0.01 8.73
C GLY A 59 -4.98 1.27 8.97
N VAL A 60 -5.86 1.65 8.05
CA VAL A 60 -6.74 2.82 8.19
C VAL A 60 -7.70 2.66 9.37
N ARG A 61 -8.28 1.46 9.56
CA ARG A 61 -9.13 1.15 10.72
C ARG A 61 -8.34 1.22 12.03
N ALA A 62 -7.14 0.64 12.07
CA ALA A 62 -6.24 0.71 13.23
C ALA A 62 -5.84 2.16 13.57
N ALA A 63 -5.80 3.05 12.58
CA ALA A 63 -5.61 4.50 12.77
C ALA A 63 -6.90 5.24 13.21
N GLY A 64 -7.97 4.52 13.56
CA GLY A 64 -9.24 5.08 14.06
C GLY A 64 -10.17 5.64 12.97
N ARG A 65 -9.89 5.40 11.69
CA ARG A 65 -10.67 5.96 10.57
C ARG A 65 -11.61 4.91 9.98
N LYS A 66 -12.86 5.30 9.78
CA LYS A 66 -13.89 4.44 9.14
C LYS A 66 -13.96 4.60 7.62
N LYS A 67 -13.51 5.74 7.10
CA LYS A 67 -13.50 6.09 5.68
C LYS A 67 -12.23 6.83 5.32
N LEU A 68 -11.86 6.79 4.04
CA LEU A 68 -10.86 7.68 3.49
C LEU A 68 -11.50 9.02 3.15
N THR A 69 -10.73 10.08 3.36
CA THR A 69 -11.10 11.44 2.96
C THR A 69 -9.94 11.93 2.11
N PRO A 70 -10.19 12.39 0.86
CA PRO A 70 -9.14 12.94 0.01
C PRO A 70 -8.36 14.02 0.75
N HIS A 71 -7.05 14.07 0.53
CA HIS A 71 -6.25 15.15 1.09
C HIS A 71 -6.54 16.45 0.32
N PRO A 72 -6.74 17.60 0.99
CA PRO A 72 -7.07 18.87 0.31
C PRO A 72 -6.06 19.25 -0.79
N ASP A 73 -4.77 18.99 -0.54
CA ASP A 73 -3.69 19.30 -1.49
C ASP A 73 -3.48 18.24 -2.59
N GLY A 74 -4.31 17.19 -2.64
CA GLY A 74 -4.10 16.06 -3.56
C GLY A 74 -2.88 15.20 -3.20
N ALA A 75 -2.50 15.18 -1.92
CA ALA A 75 -1.55 14.23 -1.35
C ALA A 75 -2.26 12.93 -0.96
N CYS A 76 -1.50 11.95 -0.46
CA CYS A 76 -2.01 10.71 0.06
C CYS A 76 -3.05 10.96 1.16
N PRO A 77 -4.25 10.38 1.09
CA PRO A 77 -5.27 10.52 2.13
C PRO A 77 -4.83 10.05 3.52
N MET A 78 -3.77 9.25 3.61
CA MET A 78 -3.17 8.74 4.85
C MET A 78 -2.00 9.58 5.35
N LEU A 79 -1.67 10.69 4.68
CA LEU A 79 -0.72 11.67 5.19
C LEU A 79 -1.39 12.47 6.32
N GLY A 80 -0.84 12.37 7.53
CA GLY A 80 -1.28 13.12 8.69
C GLY A 80 -0.84 14.58 8.63
N ARG A 81 -1.51 15.43 9.41
CA ARG A 81 -1.14 16.85 9.56
C ARG A 81 0.24 17.04 10.17
N ASP A 82 0.74 16.03 10.87
CA ASP A 82 2.09 15.96 11.42
C ASP A 82 3.15 15.54 10.38
N GLY A 83 2.76 15.42 9.11
CA GLY A 83 3.64 15.03 8.01
C GLY A 83 4.01 13.54 8.02
N ARG A 84 3.34 12.71 8.82
CA ARG A 84 3.65 11.27 8.92
C ARG A 84 2.55 10.41 8.29
N CYS A 85 2.94 9.24 7.80
CA CYS A 85 1.99 8.27 7.27
C CYS A 85 1.23 7.60 8.42
N ALA A 86 -0.09 7.78 8.47
CA ALA A 86 -0.96 7.20 9.49
C ALA A 86 -0.99 5.66 9.46
N ILE A 87 -0.59 5.05 8.34
CA ILE A 87 -0.58 3.59 8.16
C ILE A 87 0.82 3.06 7.85
N TYR A 88 1.88 3.70 8.34
CA TYR A 88 3.27 3.42 7.91
C TYR A 88 3.66 1.94 7.91
N GLN A 89 3.23 1.15 8.91
CA GLN A 89 3.49 -0.30 8.99
C GLN A 89 2.70 -1.11 7.93
N HIS A 90 1.54 -0.62 7.51
CA HIS A 90 0.64 -1.23 6.52
C HIS A 90 0.80 -0.59 5.13
N ARG A 91 1.90 0.15 4.90
CA ARG A 91 2.13 0.83 3.63
C ARG A 91 2.20 -0.18 2.46
N PRO A 92 1.55 0.12 1.33
CA PRO A 92 1.55 -0.74 0.14
C PRO A 92 2.94 -0.97 -0.47
N PHE A 93 3.05 -1.96 -1.35
CA PHE A 93 4.28 -2.32 -2.06
C PHE A 93 4.84 -1.13 -2.84
N GLY A 94 3.98 -0.36 -3.51
CA GLY A 94 4.38 0.90 -4.13
C GLY A 94 5.06 1.83 -3.12
N CYS A 95 4.44 2.15 -1.99
CA CYS A 95 5.08 3.00 -0.97
C CYS A 95 6.42 2.45 -0.43
N ARG A 96 6.66 1.14 -0.50
CA ARG A 96 7.92 0.50 -0.10
C ARG A 96 8.99 0.55 -1.18
N THR A 97 8.58 0.50 -2.45
CA THR A 97 9.50 0.35 -3.59
C THR A 97 9.76 1.63 -4.38
N HIS A 98 9.00 2.69 -4.09
CA HIS A 98 8.77 3.75 -5.07
C HIS A 98 9.45 5.10 -4.74
N PHE A 99 9.86 5.74 -5.84
CA PHE A 99 10.15 7.14 -6.20
C PHE A 99 10.64 8.19 -5.21
N CYS A 100 10.78 7.92 -3.92
CA CYS A 100 11.46 8.85 -3.04
C CYS A 100 12.96 8.80 -3.35
N GLN A 101 13.43 9.71 -4.20
CA GLN A 101 14.86 9.85 -4.52
C GLN A 101 15.69 10.01 -3.24
N ALA A 102 15.18 10.83 -2.30
CA ALA A 102 15.80 11.02 -0.99
C ALA A 102 15.85 9.77 -0.09
N ALA A 103 15.19 8.66 -0.47
CA ALA A 103 15.20 7.39 0.27
C ALA A 103 15.89 6.25 -0.47
N GLY A 104 16.70 6.54 -1.51
CA GLY A 104 17.40 5.54 -2.33
C GLY A 104 16.72 5.26 -3.67
N GLY A 105 15.70 6.04 -4.05
CA GLY A 105 15.10 5.98 -5.37
C GLY A 105 14.26 4.72 -5.63
N VAL A 106 14.14 4.39 -6.92
CA VAL A 106 13.27 3.32 -7.42
C VAL A 106 13.99 1.98 -7.31
N TYR A 107 13.27 0.94 -6.86
CA TYR A 107 13.80 -0.42 -6.97
C TYR A 107 13.98 -0.82 -8.44
N PRO A 108 15.16 -1.36 -8.83
CA PRO A 108 15.30 -1.90 -10.17
C PRO A 108 14.37 -3.10 -10.34
N ARG A 109 13.63 -3.15 -11.46
CA ARG A 109 12.54 -4.13 -11.69
C ARG A 109 12.99 -5.58 -11.46
N ARG A 110 14.23 -5.92 -11.86
CA ARG A 110 14.83 -7.27 -11.67
C ARG A 110 14.89 -7.73 -10.21
N HIS A 111 14.96 -6.80 -9.24
CA HIS A 111 15.06 -7.14 -7.81
C HIS A 111 13.69 -7.43 -7.17
N ILE A 112 12.61 -7.04 -7.84
CA ILE A 112 11.25 -7.05 -7.27
C ILE A 112 10.24 -7.76 -8.18
N ALA A 113 10.68 -8.32 -9.30
CA ALA A 113 9.77 -8.84 -10.30
C ALA A 113 9.01 -10.08 -9.83
N ASP A 114 9.70 -10.95 -9.10
CA ASP A 114 9.14 -12.12 -8.45
C ASP A 114 8.10 -11.73 -7.39
N LEU A 115 8.33 -10.66 -6.64
CA LEU A 115 7.40 -10.16 -5.63
C LEU A 115 6.13 -9.56 -6.26
N ILE A 116 6.28 -8.85 -7.38
CA ILE A 116 5.14 -8.32 -8.13
C ILE A 116 4.27 -9.47 -8.67
N GLN A 117 4.89 -10.49 -9.28
CA GLN A 117 4.16 -11.67 -9.78
C GLN A 117 3.40 -12.39 -8.66
N ARG A 118 3.98 -12.48 -7.46
CA ARG A 118 3.29 -13.05 -6.28
C ARG A 118 2.09 -12.22 -5.84
N LEU A 119 2.19 -10.89 -5.87
CA LEU A 119 1.06 -10.00 -5.56
C LEU A 119 -0.06 -10.13 -6.60
N GLU A 120 0.29 -10.23 -7.88
CA GLU A 120 -0.66 -10.42 -8.99
C GLU A 120 -1.36 -11.78 -8.88
N ALA A 121 -0.61 -12.87 -8.64
CA ALA A 121 -1.20 -14.19 -8.43
C ALA A 121 -2.11 -14.25 -7.19
N LEU A 122 -1.79 -13.49 -6.13
CA LEU A 122 -2.65 -13.37 -4.97
C LEU A 122 -3.92 -12.54 -5.28
N ASP A 123 -3.81 -11.51 -6.10
CA ASP A 123 -4.93 -10.70 -6.57
C ASP A 123 -5.98 -11.57 -7.28
N GLU A 124 -5.53 -12.38 -8.24
CA GLU A 124 -6.38 -13.32 -8.98
C GLU A 124 -7.11 -14.29 -8.05
N LYS A 125 -6.39 -14.87 -7.07
CA LYS A 125 -6.97 -15.78 -6.07
C LYS A 125 -8.05 -15.13 -5.21
N LEU A 126 -7.95 -13.82 -4.97
CA LEU A 126 -8.92 -13.04 -4.22
C LEU A 126 -10.10 -12.55 -5.09
N GLY A 127 -10.09 -12.82 -6.40
CA GLY A 127 -11.04 -12.25 -7.34
C GLY A 127 -10.86 -10.74 -7.50
N GLY A 128 -9.61 -10.27 -7.47
CA GLY A 128 -9.25 -8.90 -7.84
C GLY A 128 -9.28 -8.69 -9.35
N ASP A 129 -9.46 -7.43 -9.76
CA ASP A 129 -9.51 -7.01 -11.16
C ASP A 129 -8.18 -6.34 -11.59
N GLY A 130 -7.08 -6.73 -10.96
CA GLY A 130 -5.77 -6.14 -11.15
C GLY A 130 -5.51 -4.89 -10.29
N PRO A 131 -4.32 -4.29 -10.43
CA PRO A 131 -3.90 -3.15 -9.63
C PRO A 131 -4.76 -1.90 -9.88
N ARG A 132 -5.22 -1.26 -8.80
CA ARG A 132 -6.01 -0.01 -8.86
C ARG A 132 -5.35 1.10 -8.08
N ALA A 133 -5.65 2.36 -8.43
CA ALA A 133 -5.09 3.52 -7.76
C ALA A 133 -5.43 3.51 -6.25
N LEU A 134 -4.43 3.83 -5.43
CA LEU A 134 -4.45 3.71 -3.97
C LEU A 134 -5.75 4.21 -3.31
N GLU A 135 -6.24 5.39 -3.68
CA GLU A 135 -7.42 5.97 -3.01
C GLU A 135 -8.68 5.13 -3.24
N GLY A 136 -8.98 4.80 -4.49
CA GLY A 136 -10.14 3.98 -4.84
C GLY A 136 -10.03 2.56 -4.31
N ALA A 137 -8.85 1.94 -4.46
CA ALA A 137 -8.60 0.59 -3.99
C ALA A 137 -8.85 0.44 -2.48
N VAL A 138 -8.29 1.35 -1.66
CA VAL A 138 -8.43 1.28 -0.21
C VAL A 138 -9.84 1.70 0.24
N SER A 139 -10.48 2.65 -0.45
CA SER A 139 -11.88 3.02 -0.15
C SER A 139 -12.82 1.84 -0.32
N ASP A 140 -12.69 1.10 -1.42
CA ASP A 140 -13.51 -0.10 -1.66
C ASP A 140 -13.21 -1.20 -0.64
N ALA A 141 -11.93 -1.42 -0.34
CA ALA A 141 -11.52 -2.39 0.67
C ALA A 141 -12.08 -2.06 2.06
N LEU A 142 -12.13 -0.76 2.44
CA LEU A 142 -12.74 -0.31 3.70
C LEU A 142 -14.24 -0.63 3.79
N ALA A 143 -14.95 -0.62 2.66
CA ALA A 143 -16.35 -1.00 2.58
C ALA A 143 -16.54 -2.54 2.67
N ARG A 144 -15.55 -3.33 2.22
CA ARG A 144 -15.58 -4.80 2.29
C ARG A 144 -15.29 -5.36 3.69
N ILE A 145 -14.49 -4.64 4.49
CA ILE A 145 -14.09 -5.09 5.85
C ILE A 145 -14.86 -4.39 6.97
N GLY A 146 -15.75 -3.45 6.65
CA GLY A 146 -16.58 -2.70 7.59
C GLY A 146 -17.86 -3.42 7.93
#